data_AF-A0A957CSD9-F1
#
_entry.id   AF-A0A957CSD9-F1
#
_cell.length_a   1.000
_cell.length_b   1.000
_cell.length_c   1.000
_cell.angle_alpha   90.00
_cell.angle_beta   90.00
_cell.angle_gamma   90.00
#
_symmetry.space_group_name_H-M   'P 1'
#
loop_
_entity.id
_entity.type
_entity.pdbx_description
1 polymer ?
#
loop_
_entity_poly.entity_id
_entity_poly.type
_entity_poly.pdbx_seq_one_letter_code
_entity_poly.pdbx_strand_id
1 'polypeptide(L)'
;MDELFFVRIFAYSLLPLLLAIGHLLLDRQARTSARRIELFIIYLFAVSVGANGIGGAFGHLFLSDLVAEGVGWATGSPFQLEMGF
;
A
#
# COMPACT_ATOMS: atom_id res chain seq x y z
N MET A 1 5.82 -0.68 -17.18
CA MET A 1 4.60 -0.25 -16.47
C MET A 1 3.91 -1.45 -15.82
N ASP A 2 3.70 -2.54 -16.55
CA ASP A 2 2.98 -3.73 -16.06
C ASP A 2 3.66 -4.41 -14.86
N GLU A 3 4.99 -4.53 -14.85
CA GLU A 3 5.71 -5.17 -13.73
C GLU A 3 5.54 -4.42 -12.40
N LEU A 4 5.67 -3.10 -12.41
CA LEU A 4 5.47 -2.27 -11.21
C LEU A 4 4.02 -2.33 -10.72
N PHE A 5 3.06 -2.44 -11.63
CA PHE A 5 1.66 -2.65 -11.28
C PHE A 5 1.46 -3.97 -10.53
N PHE A 6 2.00 -5.09 -11.05
CA PHE A 6 1.93 -6.38 -10.37
C PHE A 6 2.67 -6.38 -9.03
N VAL A 7 3.84 -5.73 -8.95
CA VAL A 7 4.58 -5.59 -7.70
C VAL A 7 3.76 -4.83 -6.65
N ARG A 8 3.08 -3.74 -7.02
CA ARG A 8 2.24 -2.97 -6.10
C ARG A 8 1.02 -3.76 -5.64
N ILE A 9 0.34 -4.48 -6.53
CA ILE A 9 -0.77 -5.38 -6.17
C ILE A 9 -0.28 -6.45 -5.20
N PHE A 10 0.86 -7.07 -5.51
CA PHE A 10 1.42 -8.10 -4.64
C PHE A 10 1.77 -7.51 -3.27
N ALA A 11 2.55 -6.43 -3.22
CA ALA A 11 3.06 -5.85 -1.98
C ALA A 11 1.96 -5.27 -1.08
N TYR A 12 0.97 -4.59 -1.66
CA TYR A 12 -0.04 -3.85 -0.87
C TYR A 12 -1.39 -4.55 -0.78
N SER A 13 -1.65 -5.61 -1.53
CA SER A 13 -2.92 -6.34 -1.46
C SER A 13 -2.73 -7.81 -1.07
N LEU A 14 -1.90 -8.57 -1.80
CA LEU A 14 -1.74 -10.00 -1.53
C LEU A 14 -0.88 -10.27 -0.29
N LEU A 15 0.27 -9.60 -0.18
CA LEU A 15 1.21 -9.80 0.92
C LEU A 15 0.57 -9.58 2.31
N PRO A 16 -0.16 -8.49 2.61
CA PRO A 16 -0.80 -8.33 3.93
C PRO A 16 -1.83 -9.41 4.24
N LEU A 17 -2.58 -9.90 3.24
CA LEU A 17 -3.49 -11.02 3.43
C LEU A 17 -2.71 -12.30 3.77
N LEU A 18 -1.63 -12.59 3.05
CA LEU A 18 -0.78 -13.74 3.31
C LEU A 18 -0.11 -13.66 4.70
N LEU A 19 0.33 -12.47 5.11
CA LEU A 19 0.90 -12.23 6.44
C LEU A 19 -0.14 -12.39 7.54
N ALA A 20 -1.36 -11.88 7.35
CA ALA A 20 -2.45 -12.05 8.32
C ALA A 20 -2.85 -13.52 8.47
N ILE A 21 -2.95 -14.25 7.35
CA ILE A 21 -3.20 -15.70 7.35
C ILE A 21 -2.06 -16.43 8.06
N GLY A 22 -0.80 -16.13 7.70
CA GLY A 22 0.37 -16.72 8.33
C GLY A 22 0.39 -16.49 9.84
N HIS A 23 0.12 -15.27 10.29
CA HIS A 23 0.02 -14.94 11.70
C HIS A 23 -1.11 -15.75 12.36
N LEU A 24 -2.31 -15.82 11.76
CA LEU A 24 -3.42 -16.59 12.30
C LEU A 24 -3.11 -18.10 12.43
N LEU A 25 -2.40 -18.68 11.46
CA LEU A 25 -2.02 -20.09 11.49
C LEU A 25 -0.98 -20.40 12.57
N LEU A 26 -0.12 -19.44 12.90
CA LEU A 26 0.94 -19.58 13.91
C LEU A 26 0.46 -19.21 15.32
N ASP A 27 -0.48 -18.26 15.44
CA ASP A 27 -1.01 -17.78 16.71
C ASP A 27 -2.13 -18.68 17.26
N ARG A 28 -1.77 -19.51 18.24
CA ARG A 28 -2.71 -20.40 18.95
C ARG A 28 -3.68 -19.66 19.89
N GLN A 29 -3.52 -18.35 20.08
CA GLN A 29 -4.36 -17.52 20.94
C GLN A 29 -5.45 -16.75 20.18
N ALA A 30 -5.38 -16.65 18.84
CA ALA A 30 -6.40 -16.04 17.99
C ALA A 30 -7.68 -16.90 17.83
N ARG A 31 -8.33 -17.21 18.96
CA ARG A 31 -9.46 -18.15 19.04
C ARG A 31 -10.82 -17.50 18.80
N THR A 32 -10.94 -16.20 19.04
CA THR A 32 -12.20 -15.46 18.88
C THR A 32 -12.28 -14.82 17.49
N SER A 33 -13.50 -14.70 16.95
CA SER A 33 -13.74 -13.98 15.69
C SER A 33 -13.26 -12.54 15.76
N ALA A 34 -13.48 -11.86 16.89
CA ALA A 34 -13.01 -10.50 17.12
C ALA A 34 -11.49 -10.38 16.98
N ARG A 35 -10.71 -11.27 17.62
CA ARG A 35 -9.24 -11.24 17.54
C ARG A 35 -8.74 -11.54 16.12
N ARG A 36 -9.43 -12.43 15.40
CA ARG A 36 -9.10 -12.73 14.00
C ARG A 36 -9.33 -11.51 13.12
N ILE A 37 -10.49 -10.85 13.24
CA ILE A 37 -10.81 -9.64 12.47
C ILE A 37 -9.81 -8.53 12.78
N GLU A 38 -9.50 -8.31 14.06
CA GLU A 38 -8.50 -7.33 14.50
C GLU A 38 -7.13 -7.58 13.83
N LEU A 39 -6.64 -8.83 13.84
CA LEU A 39 -5.38 -9.19 13.19
C LEU A 39 -5.40 -8.85 11.69
N PHE A 40 -6.45 -9.23 10.96
CA PHE A 40 -6.58 -8.89 9.55
C PHE A 40 -6.60 -7.38 9.31
N ILE A 41 -7.36 -6.64 10.13
CA ILE A 41 -7.42 -5.18 10.02
C ILE A 41 -6.05 -4.56 10.25
N ILE A 42 -5.27 -5.02 11.24
CA ILE A 42 -3.94 -4.48 11.52
C ILE A 42 -3.03 -4.65 10.29
N TYR A 43 -2.97 -5.84 9.69
CA TYR A 43 -2.11 -6.06 8.52
C TYR A 43 -2.58 -5.28 7.29
N LEU A 44 -3.88 -5.29 7.01
CA LEU A 44 -4.44 -4.55 5.88
C LEU A 44 -4.24 -3.05 6.07
N PHE A 45 -4.52 -2.52 7.26
CA PHE A 45 -4.38 -1.10 7.51
C PHE A 45 -2.91 -0.65 7.51
N ALA A 46 -2.04 -1.35 8.24
CA ALA A 46 -0.63 -0.96 8.32
C ALA A 46 0.09 -1.07 6.97
N VAL A 47 -0.14 -2.15 6.21
CA VAL A 47 0.58 -2.41 4.97
C VAL A 47 -0.17 -1.86 3.75
N SER A 48 -1.45 -2.19 3.57
CA SER A 48 -2.21 -1.76 2.39
C SER A 48 -2.46 -0.26 2.39
N VAL A 49 -2.69 0.35 3.55
CA VAL A 49 -2.95 1.80 3.67
C VAL A 49 -1.69 2.54 4.09
N GLY A 50 -1.09 2.17 5.23
CA GLY A 50 0.05 2.89 5.80
C GLY A 50 1.28 2.87 4.90
N ALA A 51 1.82 1.69 4.58
CA ALA A 51 3.02 1.58 3.76
C ALA A 51 2.79 2.06 2.32
N ASN A 52 1.59 1.86 1.75
CA ASN A 52 1.23 2.40 0.45
C ASN A 52 1.18 3.93 0.46
N GLY A 53 0.55 4.53 1.47
CA GLY A 53 0.48 5.98 1.64
C GLY A 53 1.86 6.61 1.77
N ILE A 54 2.77 6.00 2.55
CA ILE A 54 4.16 6.45 2.65
C ILE A 54 4.87 6.36 1.30
N GLY A 55 4.73 5.25 0.58
CA GLY A 55 5.33 5.08 -0.75
C GLY A 55 4.78 6.08 -1.77
N GLY A 56 3.46 6.32 -1.75
CA GLY A 56 2.79 7.33 -2.58
C GLY A 56 3.28 8.74 -2.27
N ALA A 57 3.34 9.11 -1.00
CA ALA A 57 3.88 10.40 -0.57
C ALA A 57 5.35 10.56 -1.01
N PHE A 58 6.19 9.54 -0.83
CA PHE A 58 7.56 9.58 -1.29
C PHE A 58 7.65 9.80 -2.81
N GLY A 59 6.83 9.10 -3.58
CA GLY A 59 6.73 9.29 -5.03
C GLY A 59 6.33 10.73 -5.39
N HIS A 60 5.31 11.29 -4.74
CA HIS A 60 4.84 12.64 -5.01
C HIS A 60 5.76 13.75 -4.52
N LEU A 61 6.57 13.53 -3.48
CA LEU A 61 7.48 14.53 -2.91
C LEU A 61 8.87 14.53 -3.56
N PHE A 62 9.37 13.38 -4.01
CA PHE A 62 10.75 13.22 -4.47
C PHE A 62 10.87 12.77 -5.94
N LEU A 63 9.79 12.22 -6.50
CA LEU A 63 9.76 11.67 -7.87
C LEU A 63 8.52 12.18 -8.62
N SER A 64 8.13 13.44 -8.37
CA SER A 64 6.84 13.99 -8.79
C SER A 64 6.64 13.97 -10.31
N ASP A 65 7.70 14.21 -11.09
CA ASP A 65 7.68 14.14 -12.56
C ASP A 65 7.36 12.72 -13.07
N LEU A 66 8.02 11.71 -12.50
CA LEU A 66 7.82 10.31 -12.85
C LEU A 66 6.38 9.87 -12.51
N VAL A 67 5.86 10.32 -11.37
CA VAL A 67 4.50 10.00 -10.96
C VAL A 67 3.49 10.67 -11.88
N ALA A 68 3.66 11.96 -12.20
CA ALA A 68 2.78 12.69 -13.11
C ALA A 68 2.71 12.03 -14.48
N GLU A 69 3.87 11.75 -15.09
CA GLU A 69 3.94 11.04 -16.38
C GLU A 69 3.29 9.66 -16.29
N GLY A 70 3.57 8.91 -15.22
CA GLY A 70 3.02 7.57 -14.99
C GLY A 70 1.50 7.52 -14.84
N VAL A 71 0.85 8.62 -14.42
CA VAL A 71 -0.62 8.74 -14.35
C VAL A 71 -1.23 9.52 -15.51
N GLY A 72 -0.42 9.88 -16.52
CA GLY A 72 -0.88 10.56 -17.74
C GLY A 72 -1.05 12.07 -17.60
N TRP A 73 -0.50 12.67 -16.55
CA TRP A 73 -0.44 14.12 -16.37
C TRP A 73 0.88 14.69 -16.93
N ALA A 74 0.83 15.92 -17.42
CA ALA A 74 2.02 16.62 -17.87
C ALA A 74 2.92 16.99 -16.67
N THR A 75 4.23 16.87 -16.85
CA THR A 75 5.24 17.40 -15.92
C THR A 75 5.11 18.93 -15.78
N GLY A 76 5.25 19.44 -14.57
CA GLY A 76 5.00 20.83 -14.20
C GLY A 76 3.51 21.21 -14.09
N SER A 77 2.58 20.25 -14.17
CA SER A 77 1.15 20.54 -14.05
C SER A 77 0.73 20.87 -12.62
N PRO A 78 -0.38 21.61 -12.42
CA PRO A 78 -0.91 21.91 -11.08
C PRO A 78 -1.20 20.67 -10.21
N PHE A 79 -1.41 19.51 -10.84
CA PHE A 79 -1.58 18.24 -10.14
C PHE A 79 -0.39 17.90 -9.23
N GLN A 80 0.85 18.15 -9.68
CA GLN A 80 2.01 17.90 -8.83
C GLN A 80 1.98 18.79 -7.57
N LEU A 81 1.54 20.06 -7.69
CA LEU A 81 1.40 21.01 -6.57
C LEU A 81 0.40 20.54 -5.52
N GLU A 82 -0.74 20.01 -5.95
CA GLU A 82 -1.75 19.47 -5.03
C GLU A 82 -1.26 18.24 -4.26
N MET A 83 -0.32 17.48 -4.84
CA MET A 83 0.14 16.21 -4.30
C MET A 83 1.47 16.28 -3.53
N GLY A 84 2.27 17.33 -3.72
CA GLY A 84 3.53 17.55 -2.95
C GLY A 84 4.75 18.10 -3.70
N PHE A 85 4.63 18.36 -5.00
CA PHE A 85 5.55 19.00 -5.98
C PHE A 85 7.06 18.92 -5.76
#